data_AF-A0A0B3B4Q9-F1
#
_entry.id   AF-A0A0B3B4Q9-F1
#
_cell.length_a   1.000
_cell.length_b   1.000
_cell.length_c   1.000
_cell.angle_alpha   90.00
_cell.angle_beta   90.00
_cell.angle_gamma   90.00
#
_symmetry.space_group_name_H-M   'P 1'
#
loop_
_entity.id
_entity.type
_entity.pdbx_description
1 polymer ?
#
loop_
_entity_poly.entity_id
_entity_poly.type
_entity_poly.pdbx_seq_one_letter_code
_entity_poly.pdbx_strand_id
1 'polypeptide(L)' 'KISPDPKDVPYFALALKLRCSLWSNDKALKEKQDAVQVYSTQELINMN' A
#
# COMPACT_ATOMS: atom_id res chain seq x y z
N LYS A 1 2.31 2.65 13.40
CA LYS A 1 1.34 1.55 13.12
C LYS A 1 1.37 1.33 11.61
N ILE A 2 1.67 0.11 11.14
CA ILE A 2 1.90 -0.14 9.69
C ILE A 2 0.58 -0.24 8.92
N SER A 3 -0.31 -1.14 9.34
CA SER A 3 -1.65 -1.25 8.74
C SER A 3 -2.66 -0.41 9.54
N PRO A 4 -3.40 0.54 8.93
CA PRO A 4 -4.42 1.31 9.63
C PRO A 4 -5.64 0.44 10.03
N ASP A 5 -6.07 -0.47 9.15
CA ASP A 5 -7.14 -1.45 9.37
C ASP A 5 -6.57 -2.86 9.62
N PRO A 6 -7.07 -3.63 10.62
CA PRO A 6 -6.67 -5.02 10.82
C PRO A 6 -6.87 -5.94 9.61
N LYS A 7 -7.84 -5.67 8.74
CA LYS A 7 -8.13 -6.48 7.55
C LYS A 7 -7.05 -6.35 6.48
N ASP A 8 -6.30 -5.26 6.48
CA ASP A 8 -5.26 -5.02 5.47
C ASP A 8 -3.90 -5.66 5.84
N VAL A 9 -3.78 -6.16 7.07
CA VAL A 9 -2.53 -6.76 7.60
C VAL A 9 -1.95 -7.84 6.69
N PRO A 10 -2.72 -8.79 6.13
CA PRO A 10 -2.17 -9.82 5.25
C PRO A 10 -1.51 -9.25 3.99
N TYR A 11 -2.06 -8.17 3.41
CA TYR A 11 -1.50 -7.55 2.21
C TYR A 11 -0.19 -6.83 2.51
N PHE A 12 -0.11 -6.10 3.62
CA PHE A 12 1.14 -5.49 4.09
C PHE A 12 2.21 -6.55 4.38
N ALA A 13 1.85 -7.63 5.07
CA ALA A 13 2.79 -8.71 5.37
C ALA A 13 3.35 -9.34 4.09
N LEU A 14 2.49 -9.58 3.10
CA LEU A 14 2.90 -10.11 1.80
C LEU A 14 3.80 -9.13 1.04
N ALA A 15 3.43 -7.85 0.98
CA ALA A 15 4.20 -6.82 0.30
C ALA A 15 5.60 -6.65 0.89
N LEU A 16 5.72 -6.65 2.22
CA LEU A 16 7.01 -6.61 2.92
C LEU A 16 7.84 -7.88 2.64
N LYS A 17 7.20 -9.05 2.63
CA LYS A 17 7.87 -10.32 2.36
C LYS A 17 8.43 -10.38 0.93
N LEU A 18 7.65 -9.89 -0.04
CA LEU A 18 8.00 -9.90 -1.46
C LEU A 18 8.79 -8.67 -1.90
N ARG A 19 8.93 -7.66 -1.03
CA ARG A 19 9.51 -6.34 -1.34
C ARG A 19 8.85 -5.67 -2.55
N CYS A 20 7.52 -5.73 -2.61
CA CYS A 20 6.74 -5.09 -3.67
C CYS A 20 5.87 -3.95 -3.12
N SER A 21 5.43 -3.08 -4.03
CA SER A 21 4.49 -2.01 -3.73
C SER A 21 3.07 -2.56 -3.62
N LEU A 22 2.22 -1.86 -2.86
CA LEU A 22 0.78 -2.11 -2.81
C LEU A 22 0.04 -1.16 -3.76
N TRP A 23 -1.16 -1.57 -4.14
CA TRP A 23 -2.11 -0.76 -4.89
C TRP A 23 -3.38 -0.59 -4.06
N SER A 24 -3.77 0.66 -3.81
CA SER A 24 -5.05 1.01 -3.18
C SER A 24 -5.39 2.48 -3.46
N ASN A 25 -6.69 2.78 -3.58
CA ASN A 25 -7.18 4.16 -3.64
C ASN A 25 -7.56 4.72 -2.26
N ASP A 26 -7.32 3.96 -1.19
CA ASP A 26 -7.47 4.47 0.18
C ASP A 26 -6.27 5.38 0.53
N LYS A 27 -6.59 6.67 0.70
CA LYS A 27 -5.62 7.70 1.07
C LYS A 27 -4.98 7.45 2.43
N ALA A 28 -5.72 6.93 3.40
CA ALA A 28 -5.19 6.68 4.74
C ALA A 28 -4.09 5.60 4.72
N LEU A 29 -4.25 4.61 3.84
CA LEU A 29 -3.28 3.53 3.61
C LEU A 29 -1.96 4.04 3.03
N LYS A 30 -2.03 5.10 2.22
CA LYS A 30 -0.87 5.74 1.59
C LYS A 30 -0.23 6.82 2.45
N GLU A 31 -1.04 7.61 3.16
CA GLU A 31 -0.57 8.81 3.87
C GLU A 31 -0.18 8.56 5.33
N LYS A 32 -0.71 7.51 5.98
CA LYS A 32 -0.50 7.27 7.42
C LYS A 32 0.64 6.30 7.75
N GLN A 33 1.29 5.74 6.75
CA GLN A 33 2.41 4.80 6.90
C GLN A 33 3.39 4.93 5.72
N ASP A 34 4.64 4.59 5.97
CA ASP A 34 5.77 4.70 5.03
C ASP A 34 6.53 3.37 4.83
N ALA A 35 6.04 2.28 5.42
CA ALA A 35 6.69 0.97 5.40
C ALA A 35 6.57 0.26 4.03
N VAL A 36 5.48 0.52 3.29
CA VAL A 36 5.24 -0.03 1.96
C VAL A 36 4.77 1.08 1.03
N GLN A 37 5.41 1.19 -0.14
CA GLN A 37 4.97 2.12 -1.18
C GLN A 37 3.57 1.74 -1.65
N VAL A 38 2.63 2.68 -1.58
CA VAL A 38 1.25 2.48 -2.06
C VAL A 38 1.01 3.38 -3.27
N TYR A 39 0.51 2.80 -4.35
CA TYR A 39 0.08 3.53 -5.53
C TYR A 39 -1.44 3.58 -5.61
N SER A 40 -1.95 4.70 -6.10
CA SER A 40 -3.34 4.83 -6.56
C SER A 40 -3.47 4.33 -8.00
N THR A 41 -4.71 4.07 -8.43
CA THR A 41 -5.00 3.71 -9.82
C THR A 41 -4.49 4.75 -10.81
N GLN A 42 -4.64 6.05 -10.50
CA GLN A 42 -4.18 7.11 -11.39
C GLN A 42 -2.66 7.13 -11.54
N GLU A 43 -1.93 6.86 -10.47
CA GLU A 43 -0.46 6.78 -10.52
C GLU A 43 -0.01 5.58 -11.34
N LEU A 44 -0.64 4.41 -11.18
CA LEU A 44 -0.32 3.23 -11.98
C LEU A 44 -0.59 3.46 -13.48
N ILE A 45 -1.70 4.14 -13.82
CA ILE A 45 -2.01 4.47 -15.22
C ILE A 45 -0.96 5.44 -15.80
N ASN A 46 -0.49 6.40 -14.99
CA ASN A 46 0.49 7.41 -15.39
C ASN A 46 1.96 6.92 -15.32
N MET A 47 2.21 5.65 -14.99
CA MET A 47 3.56 5.06 -14.95
C MET A 47 4.03 4.52 -16.31
N ASN A 48 3.17 4.56 -17.32
CA ASN A 48 3.49 4.33 -18.73
C ASN A 48 3.80 5.64 -19.45
#